data_AF-A0A920FZT3-F1
#
_entry.id   AF-A0A920FZT3-F1
#
_cell.length_a   1.000
_cell.length_b   1.000
_cell.length_c   1.000
_cell.angle_alpha   90.00
_cell.angle_beta   90.00
_cell.angle_gamma   90.00
#
_symmetry.space_group_name_H-M   'P 1'
#
loop_
_entity.id
_entity.type
_entity.pdbx_description
1 polymer ?
#
loop_
_entity_poly.entity_id
_entity_poly.type
_entity_poly.pdbx_seq_one_letter_code
_entity_poly.pdbx_strand_id
1 'polypeptide(L)'
;MAFIDDNPDLHETVINGRPVLGTEEISGLVEEHAVRQVLLAIPSASQERRRAIINSLEGLPVRVRTIPKISELVSGSAIINQIQDVDLDDLWVENRCPHILN
;
A
#
# COMPACT_ATOMS: atom_id res chain seq x y z
N MET A 1 15.09 2.52 3.96
CA MET A 1 13.97 1.57 3.75
C MET A 1 13.67 0.93 5.09
N ALA A 2 12.41 0.95 5.48
CA ALA A 2 11.86 0.33 6.69
C ALA A 2 10.65 -0.52 6.31
N PHE A 3 10.21 -1.39 7.21
CA PHE A 3 8.90 -2.04 7.13
C PHE A 3 7.89 -1.23 7.93
N ILE A 4 6.63 -1.27 7.52
CA ILE A 4 5.52 -0.66 8.25
C ILE A 4 4.52 -1.76 8.54
N ASP A 5 4.07 -1.88 9.79
CA ASP A 5 3.06 -2.85 10.18
C ASP A 5 2.14 -2.26 11.26
N ASP A 6 0.87 -2.66 11.27
CA ASP A 6 -0.08 -2.22 12.30
C ASP A 6 0.06 -3.00 13.60
N ASN A 7 0.76 -4.14 13.58
CA ASN A 7 0.98 -4.94 14.76
C ASN A 7 2.05 -4.30 15.66
N PRO A 8 1.68 -3.75 16.84
CA PRO A 8 2.64 -3.09 17.72
C PRO A 8 3.73 -4.03 18.23
N ASP A 9 3.45 -5.34 18.29
CA ASP A 9 4.44 -6.35 18.70
C ASP A 9 5.63 -6.42 17.74
N LEU A 10 5.48 -5.92 16.51
CA LEU A 10 6.55 -5.90 15.52
C LEU A 10 7.39 -4.61 15.58
N HIS A 11 6.92 -3.53 16.21
CA HIS A 11 7.58 -2.21 16.13
C HIS A 11 8.98 -2.16 16.77
N GLU A 12 9.30 -3.08 17.68
CA GLU A 12 10.64 -3.20 18.27
C GLU A 12 11.55 -4.18 17.50
N THR A 13 11.08 -4.70 16.36
CA THR A 13 11.79 -5.74 15.60
C THR A 13 12.55 -5.18 14.40
N VAL A 14 13.49 -6.00 13.92
CA VAL A 14 14.31 -5.69 12.74
C VAL A 14 14.25 -6.86 11.77
N ILE A 15 13.81 -6.60 10.54
CA ILE A 15 13.74 -7.59 9.45
C ILE A 15 14.82 -7.26 8.44
N ASN A 16 15.76 -8.20 8.21
CA ASN A 16 16.88 -8.03 7.28
C ASN A 16 17.67 -6.72 7.48
N GLY A 17 17.89 -6.32 8.73
CA GLY A 17 18.58 -5.09 9.09
C GLY A 17 17.76 -3.81 8.92
N ARG A 18 16.44 -3.92 8.69
CA ARG A 18 15.51 -2.78 8.55
C ARG A 18 14.52 -2.78 9.71
N PRO A 19 14.27 -1.64 10.36
CA PRO A 19 13.29 -1.56 11.44
C PRO A 19 11.88 -1.79 10.89
N VAL A 20 11.01 -2.29 11.75
CA VAL A 20 9.56 -2.27 11.54
C VAL A 20 9.00 -1.10 12.35
N LEU A 21 8.17 -0.28 11.72
CA LEU A 21 7.64 0.97 12.28
C LEU A 21 6.09 0.94 12.21
N GLY A 22 5.45 1.82 12.97
CA GLY A 22 4.02 2.10 12.91
C GLY A 22 3.62 2.89 11.67
N THR A 23 2.32 2.88 11.36
CA THR A 23 1.78 3.56 10.17
C THR A 23 1.84 5.09 10.29
N GLU A 24 1.82 5.61 11.50
CA GLU A 24 1.95 7.03 11.84
C GLU A 24 3.32 7.62 11.46
N GLU A 25 4.35 6.79 11.32
CA GLU A 25 5.71 7.23 11.00
C GLU A 25 5.95 7.40 9.49
N ILE A 26 5.05 6.90 8.64
CA ILE A 26 5.20 6.94 7.18
C ILE A 26 5.43 8.35 6.66
N SER A 27 4.64 9.33 7.08
CA SER A 27 4.73 10.70 6.56
C SER A 27 6.09 11.32 6.86
N GLY A 28 6.60 11.13 8.08
CA GLY A 28 7.94 11.61 8.47
C GLY A 28 9.05 10.95 7.66
N LEU A 29 8.96 9.63 7.45
CA LEU A 29 9.94 8.89 6.63
C LEU A 29 9.95 9.36 5.17
N VAL A 30 8.78 9.70 4.62
CA VAL A 30 8.66 10.18 3.23
C VAL A 30 9.35 11.53 3.08
N GLU A 31 9.17 12.44 4.04
CA GLU A 31 9.81 13.74 4.05
C GLU A 31 11.32 13.65 4.28
N GLU A 32 11.76 12.92 5.30
CA GLU A 32 13.17 12.84 5.72
C GLU A 32 14.05 12.10 4.70
N HIS A 33 13.52 11.01 4.13
CA HIS A 33 14.29 10.11 3.27
C HIS A 33 13.92 10.19 1.78
N ALA A 34 13.08 11.15 1.40
CA ALA A 34 12.59 11.32 0.04
C ALA A 34 12.05 10.00 -0.56
N VAL A 35 11.27 9.26 0.22
CA VAL A 35 10.70 7.98 -0.22
C VAL A 35 9.78 8.24 -1.40
N ARG A 36 9.95 7.49 -2.49
CA ARG A 36 9.16 7.66 -3.73
C ARG A 36 8.23 6.49 -4.01
N GLN A 37 8.39 5.38 -3.30
CA GLN A 37 7.67 4.15 -3.57
C GLN A 37 7.35 3.41 -2.28
N VAL A 38 6.10 2.96 -2.17
CA VAL A 38 5.61 2.06 -1.13
C VAL A 38 5.23 0.73 -1.78
N LEU A 39 5.67 -0.38 -1.18
CA LEU A 39 5.25 -1.72 -1.58
C LEU A 39 4.29 -2.26 -0.54
N LEU A 40 3.01 -2.36 -0.91
CA LEU A 40 1.95 -2.96 -0.11
C LEU A 40 2.04 -4.48 -0.19
N ALA A 41 2.70 -5.09 0.81
CA ALA A 41 3.00 -6.52 0.85
C ALA A 41 2.00 -7.34 1.69
N ILE A 42 0.72 -7.00 1.65
CA ILE A 42 -0.37 -7.66 2.39
C ILE A 42 -1.47 -8.19 1.46
N PRO A 43 -1.15 -9.11 0.53
CA PRO A 43 -2.11 -9.57 -0.48
C PRO A 43 -3.31 -10.33 0.10
N SER A 44 -3.20 -10.82 1.33
CA SER A 44 -4.27 -11.53 2.06
C SER A 44 -5.25 -10.60 2.80
N ALA A 45 -4.94 -9.31 2.91
CA ALA A 45 -5.83 -8.36 3.58
C ALA A 45 -7.15 -8.20 2.81
N SER A 46 -8.23 -7.88 3.54
CA SER A 46 -9.50 -7.57 2.90
C SER A 46 -9.36 -6.36 1.98
N GLN A 47 -10.20 -6.30 0.94
CA GLN A 47 -10.23 -5.17 0.02
C GLN A 47 -10.44 -3.83 0.75
N GLU A 48 -11.36 -3.80 1.71
CA GLU A 48 -11.60 -2.63 2.58
C GLU A 48 -10.35 -2.20 3.34
N ARG A 49 -9.57 -3.15 3.89
CA ARG A 49 -8.34 -2.82 4.61
C ARG A 49 -7.27 -2.26 3.69
N ARG A 50 -7.09 -2.85 2.50
CA ARG A 50 -6.15 -2.35 1.49
C ARG A 50 -6.50 -0.92 1.07
N ARG A 51 -7.77 -0.64 0.82
CA ARG A 51 -8.26 0.71 0.50
C ARG A 51 -8.01 1.69 1.64
N ALA A 52 -8.27 1.31 2.89
CA ALA A 52 -7.99 2.16 4.04
C ALA A 52 -6.49 2.56 4.11
N ILE A 53 -5.58 1.63 3.83
CA ILE A 53 -4.14 1.89 3.80
C ILE A 53 -3.76 2.77 2.61
N ILE A 54 -4.32 2.52 1.42
CA ILE A 54 -4.05 3.37 0.24
C ILE A 54 -4.54 4.80 0.49
N ASN A 55 -5.72 4.96 1.06
CA ASN A 55 -6.29 6.25 1.40
C ASN A 55 -5.45 6.98 2.45
N SER A 56 -4.84 6.28 3.42
CA SER A 56 -3.94 6.91 4.39
C SER A 56 -2.63 7.40 3.76
N LEU A 57 -2.28 6.92 2.57
CA LEU A 57 -1.11 7.37 1.80
C LEU A 57 -1.45 8.49 0.81
N GLU A 58 -2.74 8.87 0.67
CA GLU A 58 -3.13 9.98 -0.19
C GLU A 58 -2.49 11.30 0.27
N GLY A 59 -2.06 12.11 -0.70
CA GLY A 59 -1.36 13.37 -0.45
C GLY A 59 0.14 13.24 -0.24
N LEU A 60 0.66 12.03 -0.02
CA LEU A 60 2.10 11.79 0.01
C LEU A 60 2.67 11.61 -1.42
N PRO A 61 3.87 12.11 -1.72
CA PRO A 61 4.49 11.99 -3.05
C PRO A 61 5.07 10.58 -3.32
N VAL A 62 4.29 9.53 -3.05
CA VAL A 62 4.69 8.12 -3.19
C VAL A 62 3.86 7.38 -4.23
N ARG A 63 4.49 6.49 -4.99
CA ARG A 63 3.80 5.50 -5.81
C ARG A 63 3.56 4.23 -5.00
N VAL A 64 2.30 3.81 -4.87
CA VAL A 64 1.94 2.55 -4.20
C VAL A 64 1.90 1.42 -5.23
N ARG A 65 2.60 0.33 -4.92
CA ARG A 65 2.59 -0.92 -5.70
C ARG A 65 2.27 -2.09 -4.79
N THR A 66 1.77 -3.19 -5.32
CA THR A 66 1.42 -4.38 -4.54
C THR A 66 1.87 -5.68 -5.21
N ILE A 67 1.76 -6.77 -4.47
CA ILE A 67 2.02 -8.14 -4.93
C ILE A 67 0.67 -8.81 -5.22
N PRO A 68 0.55 -9.62 -6.29
CA PRO A 68 -0.67 -10.35 -6.62
C PRO A 68 -1.20 -11.20 -5.46
N LYS A 69 -2.51 -11.42 -5.45
CA LYS A 69 -3.13 -12.38 -4.53
C LYS A 69 -2.66 -13.79 -4.87
N ILE A 70 -2.56 -14.64 -3.85
CA ILE A 70 -2.19 -16.05 -4.06
C ILE A 70 -3.17 -16.77 -5.02
N SER A 71 -4.45 -16.39 -4.99
CA SER A 71 -5.48 -16.91 -5.92
C SER A 71 -5.20 -16.57 -7.38
N GLU A 72 -4.65 -15.38 -7.64
CA GLU A 72 -4.29 -14.92 -9.00
C GLU A 72 -3.08 -15.69 -9.52
N LEU A 73 -2.12 -15.97 -8.63
CA LEU A 73 -0.96 -16.81 -8.94
C LEU A 73 -1.38 -18.26 -9.26
N VAL A 74 -2.26 -18.85 -8.44
CA VAL A 74 -2.74 -20.23 -8.63
C VAL A 74 -3.57 -20.39 -9.90
N SER A 75 -4.41 -19.41 -10.22
CA SER A 75 -5.20 -19.41 -11.46
C SER A 75 -4.36 -19.14 -12.72
N GLY A 76 -3.09 -18.77 -12.57
CA GLY A 76 -2.22 -18.39 -13.68
C GLY A 76 -2.57 -17.03 -14.30
N SER A 77 -3.45 -16.25 -13.67
CA SER A 77 -3.80 -14.91 -14.11
C SER A 77 -2.73 -13.87 -13.78
N ALA A 78 -1.82 -14.17 -12.84
CA ALA A 78 -0.66 -13.36 -12.51
C ALA A 78 0.64 -14.19 -12.45
N ILE A 79 1.78 -13.56 -12.74
CA ILE A 79 3.10 -14.19 -12.70
C ILE A 79 3.80 -13.87 -11.37
N ILE A 80 4.43 -14.88 -10.76
CA ILE A 80 5.10 -14.83 -9.43
C ILE A 80 6.14 -13.69 -9.28
N ASN A 81 6.67 -13.14 -10.37
CA ASN A 81 7.63 -12.03 -10.35
C ASN A 81 7.02 -10.63 -10.56
N GLN A 82 5.70 -10.48 -10.48
CA GLN A 82 5.06 -9.20 -10.76
C GLN A 82 4.81 -8.40 -9.49
N ILE A 83 5.51 -7.27 -9.38
CA ILE A 83 5.03 -6.12 -8.61
C ILE A 83 4.12 -5.33 -9.56
N GLN A 84 2.89 -5.06 -9.16
CA GLN A 84 1.90 -4.33 -9.98
C GLN A 84 1.47 -3.03 -9.29
N ASP A 85 0.86 -2.12 -10.03
CA ASP A 85 0.16 -1.00 -9.41
C ASP A 85 -1.06 -1.55 -8.63
N VAL A 86 -1.55 -0.78 -7.67
CA VAL A 86 -2.77 -1.14 -6.94
C VAL A 86 -3.95 -1.27 -7.90
N ASP A 87 -4.83 -2.24 -7.63
CA ASP A 87 -5.98 -2.52 -8.48
C ASP A 87 -6.93 -1.32 -8.51
N LEU A 88 -7.68 -1.13 -9.60
CA LEU A 88 -8.81 -0.18 -9.64
C LEU A 88 -9.79 -0.46 -8.51
N ASP A 89 -9.95 -1.74 -8.18
CA ASP A 89 -10.73 -2.23 -7.07
C ASP A 89 -10.18 -1.82 -5.70
N ASP A 90 -8.94 -1.35 -5.61
CA ASP A 90 -8.35 -0.79 -4.39
C ASP A 90 -8.28 0.75 -4.43
N LEU A 91 -8.73 1.37 -5.51
CA LEU A 91 -8.84 2.80 -5.70
C LEU A 91 -10.32 3.20 -5.62
N TRP A 92 -10.70 4.07 -4.68
CA TRP A 92 -12.04 4.65 -4.68
C TRP A 92 -11.98 6.09 -5.18
N VAL A 93 -12.51 6.32 -6.38
CA VAL A 93 -12.81 7.68 -6.85
C VAL A 93 -14.20 8.04 -6.36
N GLU A 94 -14.31 8.81 -5.29
CA GLU A 94 -15.58 9.47 -4.97
C GLU A 94 -15.82 10.55 -6.04
N ASN A 95 -16.90 10.42 -6.79
CA ASN A 95 -17.30 11.34 -7.85
C ASN A 95 -17.24 12.81 -7.40
N ARG A 96 -16.35 13.61 -7.99
CA ARG A 96 -16.57 15.06 -8.15
C ARG A 96 -16.66 15.44 -9.63
N CYS A 97 -17.86 15.27 -10.20
CA CYS A 97 -18.38 16.13 -11.26
C CYS A 97 -19.90 16.25 -11.13
N PRO A 98 -20.43 17.12 -10.25
CA PRO A 98 -21.86 17.40 -10.20
C PRO A 98 -22.18 18.65 -11.03
N HIS A 99 -21.88 18.70 -12.33
CA HIS A 99 -22.45 19.75 -13.20
C HIS A 99 -22.22 19.53 -14.70
N ILE A 100 -22.97 18.63 -15.36
CA ILE A 100 -23.40 18.85 -16.76
C ILE A 100 -24.76 18.18 -16.98
N LEU A 101 -25.82 18.80 -16.46
CA LEU A 101 -27.16 18.73 -17.07
C LEU A 101 -27.77 20.12 -16.90
N ASN A 102 -27.53 20.98 -17.88
CA ASN A 102 -28.50 21.97 -18.34
C ASN A 102 -28.21 22.31 -19.80
#